data_AF-A0A7L4ZD92-F1
#
_entry.id   AF-A0A7L4ZD92-F1
#
_cell.length_a   1.000
_cell.length_b   1.000
_cell.length_c   1.000
_cell.angle_alpha   90.00
_cell.angle_beta   90.00
_cell.angle_gamma   90.00
#
_symmetry.space_group_name_H-M   'P 1'
#
loop_
_entity.id
_entity.type
_entity.pdbx_description
1 polymer ?
#
loop_
_entity_poly.entity_id
_entity_poly.type
_entity_poly.pdbx_seq_one_letter_code
_entity_poly.pdbx_strand_id
1 'polypeptide(L)'
;MVNNFIDNKGRWLQIANDDFEYSLLFIKSWLPFNAWYCSSYPDLNNNDRKILTVLKNNNNLFRTRIISLLEGEDDESVYFRNNLVQLHNQLELCKVPSVEKSVSFKSLNFRENPNTIFTKTHRNHQFKVEFITPIPPQNYRIKIDVINNNNISILAYQYTKYNLIHFVADNDYQNLSETNQKIILDGFKTLSPRLKESLIVQKRNKSFKKIKEILLTENTDHLSQAIIEILYNLRCILFHGEINPNKDNLKIYKPAFYMLRLLIKSLN
;
A
#
# COMPACT_ATOMS: atom_id res chain seq x y z
N MET A 1 0.30 -3.02 27.74
CA MET A 1 0.87 -3.36 26.41
C MET A 1 2.37 -3.29 26.53
N VAL A 2 3.07 -4.36 26.14
CA VAL A 2 4.54 -4.41 26.15
C VAL A 2 5.06 -3.49 25.03
N ASN A 3 6.02 -2.61 25.34
CA ASN A 3 6.58 -1.68 24.38
C ASN A 3 7.68 -2.37 23.58
N ASN A 4 7.31 -2.91 22.41
CA ASN A 4 8.22 -3.66 21.54
C ASN A 4 9.49 -2.87 21.13
N PHE A 5 9.47 -1.54 21.15
CA PHE A 5 10.66 -0.73 20.85
C PHE A 5 11.74 -0.87 21.93
N ILE A 6 11.33 -0.96 23.20
CA ILE A 6 12.25 -1.13 24.34
C ILE A 6 12.90 -2.52 24.25
N ASP A 7 12.11 -3.55 23.95
CA ASP A 7 12.59 -4.93 23.83
C ASP A 7 13.50 -5.13 22.60
N ASN A 8 13.19 -4.46 21.49
CA ASN A 8 13.97 -4.57 20.25
C ASN A 8 15.32 -3.86 20.34
N LYS A 9 15.46 -2.81 21.18
CA LYS A 9 16.68 -1.98 21.27
C LYS A 9 17.95 -2.80 21.51
N GLY A 10 17.93 -3.71 22.49
CA GLY A 10 19.10 -4.52 22.83
C GLY A 10 19.52 -5.47 21.71
N ARG A 11 18.54 -6.05 21.01
CA ARG A 11 18.79 -6.94 19.86
C ARG A 11 19.30 -6.19 18.65
N TRP A 12 18.82 -4.96 18.41
CA TRP A 12 19.36 -4.10 17.35
C TRP A 12 20.82 -3.75 17.59
N LEU A 13 21.21 -3.47 18.84
CA LEU A 13 22.60 -3.23 19.20
C LEU A 13 23.47 -4.46 18.96
N GLN A 14 22.98 -5.66 19.32
CA GLN A 14 23.69 -6.90 19.05
C GLN A 14 23.87 -7.15 17.55
N ILE A 15 22.83 -6.90 16.75
CA ILE A 15 22.89 -7.08 15.29
C ILE A 15 23.75 -6.05 14.59
N ALA A 16 23.83 -4.82 15.10
CA ALA A 16 24.80 -3.85 14.60
C ALA A 16 26.25 -4.33 14.78
N ASN A 17 26.48 -5.25 15.73
CA ASN A 17 27.77 -5.86 16.02
C ASN A 17 27.94 -7.26 15.39
N ASP A 18 26.90 -7.84 14.78
CA ASP A 18 26.88 -9.19 14.17
C ASP A 18 26.66 -9.11 12.63
N ASP A 19 26.92 -10.21 11.91
CA ASP A 19 26.89 -10.30 10.44
C ASP A 19 25.46 -10.43 9.82
N PHE A 20 24.62 -9.39 9.92
CA PHE A 20 23.37 -9.29 9.13
C PHE A 20 23.45 -8.20 8.08
N GLU A 21 24.28 -8.44 7.07
CA GLU A 21 24.65 -7.40 6.12
C GLU A 21 23.50 -6.92 5.24
N TYR A 22 22.52 -7.76 4.89
CA TYR A 22 21.53 -7.38 3.86
C TYR A 22 20.58 -6.25 4.27
N SER A 23 20.22 -6.14 5.55
CA SER A 23 19.42 -5.00 6.04
C SER A 23 20.23 -3.71 5.94
N LEU A 24 21.50 -3.74 6.34
CA LEU A 24 22.42 -2.61 6.20
C LEU A 24 22.70 -2.26 4.73
N LEU A 25 22.92 -3.26 3.87
CA LEU A 25 23.11 -3.10 2.43
C LEU A 25 21.86 -2.53 1.77
N PHE A 26 20.67 -2.95 2.20
CA PHE A 26 19.41 -2.37 1.74
C PHE A 26 19.33 -0.87 2.09
N ILE A 27 19.67 -0.48 3.32
CA ILE A 27 19.72 0.93 3.70
C ILE A 27 20.78 1.70 2.91
N LYS A 28 21.99 1.13 2.75
CA LYS A 28 23.07 1.74 1.96
C LYS A 28 22.64 1.95 0.51
N SER A 29 21.91 1.02 -0.08
CA SER A 29 21.31 1.18 -1.41
C SER A 29 20.17 2.21 -1.41
N TRP A 30 19.41 2.35 -0.34
CA TRP A 30 18.36 3.38 -0.28
C TRP A 30 18.91 4.80 -0.32
N LEU A 31 20.11 5.05 0.22
CA LEU A 31 20.71 6.39 0.25
C LEU A 31 20.86 7.05 -1.14
N PRO A 32 21.48 6.42 -2.16
CA PRO A 32 21.54 6.99 -3.51
C PRO A 32 20.16 7.10 -4.15
N PHE A 33 19.22 6.18 -3.88
CA PHE A 33 17.85 6.32 -4.35
C PHE A 33 17.17 7.56 -3.76
N ASN A 34 17.34 7.80 -2.46
CA ASN A 34 16.86 8.98 -1.74
C ASN A 34 17.43 10.27 -2.31
N ALA A 35 18.75 10.31 -2.56
CA ALA A 35 19.39 11.45 -3.19
C ALA A 35 18.81 11.72 -4.59
N TRP A 36 18.66 10.67 -5.40
CA TRP A 36 18.12 10.76 -6.75
C TRP A 36 16.68 11.26 -6.78
N TYR A 37 15.78 10.72 -5.96
CA TYR A 37 14.38 11.16 -6.02
C TYR A 37 14.20 12.56 -5.41
N CYS A 38 14.97 12.96 -4.41
CA CYS A 38 14.90 14.32 -3.88
C CYS A 38 15.40 15.35 -4.90
N SER A 39 16.45 15.03 -5.66
CA SER A 39 16.95 15.92 -6.73
C SER A 39 16.05 15.93 -7.96
N SER A 40 15.37 14.82 -8.27
CA SER A 40 14.44 14.71 -9.41
C SER A 40 13.10 15.42 -9.16
N TYR A 41 12.72 15.64 -7.90
CA TYR A 41 11.44 16.24 -7.51
C TYR A 41 11.61 17.35 -6.46
N PRO A 42 12.37 18.43 -6.75
CA PRO A 42 12.71 19.47 -5.78
C PRO A 42 11.46 20.21 -5.25
N ASP A 43 10.44 20.40 -6.10
CA ASP A 43 9.20 21.10 -5.76
C ASP A 43 8.34 20.38 -4.70
N LEU A 44 8.68 19.12 -4.39
CA LEU A 44 7.96 18.31 -3.41
C LEU A 44 8.55 18.42 -1.99
N ASN A 45 9.51 19.32 -1.77
CA ASN A 45 10.07 19.68 -0.45
C ASN A 45 10.56 18.47 0.36
N ASN A 46 11.22 17.51 -0.31
CA ASN A 46 11.73 16.27 0.30
C ASN A 46 10.66 15.47 1.07
N ASN A 47 9.39 15.59 0.67
CA ASN A 47 8.30 14.84 1.28
C ASN A 47 8.19 13.46 0.60
N ASP A 48 8.74 12.43 1.26
CA ASP A 48 8.75 11.04 0.78
C ASP A 48 7.38 10.60 0.21
N ARG A 49 6.27 10.91 0.89
CA ARG A 49 4.94 10.47 0.45
C ARG A 49 4.47 11.17 -0.82
N LYS A 50 4.69 12.48 -0.94
CA LYS A 50 4.38 13.21 -2.19
C LYS A 50 5.21 12.67 -3.35
N ILE A 51 6.51 12.46 -3.12
CA ILE A 51 7.44 11.97 -4.13
C ILE A 51 7.05 10.56 -4.58
N LEU A 52 6.76 9.65 -3.65
CA LEU A 52 6.34 8.28 -3.98
C LEU A 52 5.02 8.25 -4.76
N THR A 53 4.07 9.14 -4.46
CA THR A 53 2.83 9.24 -5.24
C THR A 53 3.15 9.59 -6.70
N VAL A 54 4.00 10.58 -6.94
CA VAL A 54 4.44 10.95 -8.29
C VAL A 54 5.21 9.81 -8.97
N LEU A 55 6.16 9.20 -8.25
CA LEU A 55 6.99 8.12 -8.76
C LEU A 55 6.18 6.87 -9.15
N LYS A 56 5.09 6.58 -8.45
CA LYS A 56 4.17 5.47 -8.76
C LYS A 56 3.24 5.74 -9.94
N ASN A 57 2.85 7.00 -10.13
CA ASN A 57 1.80 7.38 -11.09
C ASN A 57 2.35 7.91 -12.41
N ASN A 58 3.55 8.49 -12.42
CA ASN A 58 4.13 9.10 -13.60
C ASN A 58 5.22 8.22 -14.22
N ASN A 59 5.46 8.40 -15.52
CA ASN A 59 6.61 7.79 -16.18
C ASN A 59 7.91 8.41 -15.64
N ASN A 60 8.81 7.53 -15.18
CA ASN A 60 10.13 7.90 -14.68
C ASN A 60 11.05 6.68 -14.78
N LEU A 61 12.36 6.92 -14.76
CA LEU A 61 13.37 5.87 -14.95
C LEU A 61 13.16 4.68 -14.01
N PHE A 62 12.87 4.94 -12.73
CA PHE A 62 12.70 3.88 -11.73
C PHE A 62 11.48 2.99 -12.02
N ARG A 63 10.30 3.59 -12.24
CA ARG A 63 9.06 2.88 -12.54
C ARG A 63 9.17 2.12 -13.87
N THR A 64 9.67 2.78 -14.91
CA THR A 64 9.86 2.19 -16.23
C THR A 64 10.84 1.01 -16.16
N ARG A 65 11.90 1.11 -15.35
CA ARG A 65 12.83 0.00 -15.14
C ARG A 65 12.15 -1.20 -14.48
N ILE A 66 11.30 -1.00 -13.47
CA ILE A 66 10.55 -2.11 -12.86
C ILE A 66 9.71 -2.82 -13.91
N ILE A 67 8.95 -2.08 -14.73
CA ILE A 67 8.11 -2.66 -15.77
C ILE A 67 8.97 -3.43 -16.78
N SER A 68 10.09 -2.85 -17.22
CA SER A 68 11.01 -3.54 -18.14
C SER A 68 11.58 -4.85 -17.55
N LEU A 69 11.88 -4.92 -16.26
CA LEU A 69 12.41 -6.12 -15.61
C LEU A 69 11.31 -7.17 -15.36
N LEU A 70 10.07 -6.74 -15.14
CA LEU A 70 8.93 -7.64 -15.09
C LEU A 70 8.71 -8.27 -16.47
N GLU A 71 8.73 -7.46 -17.53
CA GLU A 71 8.36 -7.84 -18.89
C GLU A 71 9.52 -8.29 -19.78
N GLY A 72 10.77 -8.19 -19.33
CA GLY A 72 11.93 -8.60 -20.11
C GLY A 72 12.16 -10.11 -20.11
N GLU A 73 13.05 -10.58 -20.97
CA GLU A 73 13.46 -12.00 -21.05
C GLU A 73 14.96 -12.20 -20.76
N ASP A 74 15.71 -11.12 -20.58
CA ASP A 74 17.14 -11.17 -20.24
C ASP A 74 17.38 -11.70 -18.81
N ASP A 75 18.65 -12.01 -18.52
CA ASP A 75 19.06 -12.57 -17.23
C ASP A 75 18.76 -11.65 -16.04
N GLU A 76 18.84 -10.32 -16.20
CA GLU A 76 18.50 -9.39 -15.13
C GLU A 76 17.00 -9.40 -14.86
N SER A 77 16.18 -9.50 -15.90
CA SER A 77 14.73 -9.63 -15.81
C SER A 77 14.32 -10.93 -15.11
N VAL A 78 14.93 -12.06 -15.47
CA VAL A 78 14.72 -13.35 -14.78
C VAL A 78 15.16 -13.25 -13.31
N TYR A 79 16.33 -12.67 -13.06
CA TYR A 79 16.85 -12.49 -11.70
C TYR A 79 15.96 -11.59 -10.85
N PHE A 80 15.44 -10.49 -11.40
CA PHE A 80 14.51 -9.59 -10.72
C PHE A 80 13.22 -10.32 -10.34
N ARG A 81 12.61 -11.07 -11.27
CA ARG A 81 11.40 -11.87 -11.01
C ARG A 81 11.63 -12.93 -9.94
N ASN A 82 12.77 -13.61 -9.96
CA ASN A 82 13.14 -14.59 -8.92
C ASN A 82 13.24 -13.93 -7.53
N ASN A 83 13.84 -12.74 -7.44
CA ASN A 83 13.88 -12.00 -6.17
C ASN A 83 12.50 -11.49 -5.75
N LEU A 84 11.62 -11.11 -6.69
CA LEU A 84 10.23 -10.75 -6.39
C LEU A 84 9.45 -11.93 -5.78
N VAL A 85 9.63 -13.14 -6.31
CA VAL A 85 9.05 -14.37 -5.73
C VAL A 85 9.59 -14.61 -4.32
N GLN A 86 10.91 -14.51 -4.14
CA GLN A 86 11.53 -14.68 -2.82
C GLN A 86 11.02 -13.63 -1.83
N LEU A 87 10.91 -12.37 -2.25
CA LEU A 87 10.38 -11.28 -1.43
C LEU A 87 8.95 -11.56 -1.00
N HIS A 88 8.08 -11.98 -1.93
CA HIS A 88 6.72 -12.39 -1.61
C HIS A 88 6.70 -13.48 -0.54
N ASN A 89 7.48 -14.55 -0.74
CA ASN A 89 7.53 -15.67 0.21
C ASN A 89 8.01 -15.20 1.60
N GLN A 90 9.03 -14.35 1.68
CA GLN A 90 9.52 -13.83 2.96
C GLN A 90 8.50 -12.89 3.64
N LEU A 91 7.80 -12.03 2.90
CA LEU A 91 6.71 -11.20 3.44
C LEU A 91 5.62 -12.07 4.08
N GLU A 92 5.26 -13.17 3.41
CA GLU A 92 4.24 -14.10 3.90
C GLU A 92 4.68 -14.92 5.11
N LEU A 93 5.97 -15.27 5.19
CA LEU A 93 6.53 -16.04 6.30
C LEU A 93 6.77 -15.17 7.54
N CYS A 94 7.44 -14.03 7.38
CA CYS A 94 7.90 -13.19 8.50
C CYS A 94 6.78 -12.31 9.08
N LYS A 95 5.74 -11.98 8.28
CA LYS A 95 4.61 -11.11 8.68
C LYS A 95 5.05 -9.79 9.35
N VAL A 96 5.96 -9.08 8.70
CA VAL A 96 6.61 -7.87 9.27
C VAL A 96 5.75 -6.60 9.05
N PRO A 97 5.70 -5.67 10.01
CA PRO A 97 6.38 -5.68 11.31
C PRO A 97 5.67 -6.53 12.37
N SER A 98 4.37 -6.79 12.18
CA SER A 98 3.56 -7.70 13.01
C SER A 98 2.44 -8.32 12.17
N VAL A 99 1.81 -9.39 12.69
CA VAL A 99 0.72 -10.09 12.01
C VAL A 99 -0.39 -9.14 11.57
N GLU A 100 -0.82 -8.23 12.45
CA GLU A 100 -1.91 -7.28 12.20
C GLU A 100 -1.57 -6.21 11.17
N LYS A 101 -0.30 -5.78 11.12
CA LYS A 101 0.18 -4.69 10.26
C LYS A 101 1.09 -5.17 9.15
N SER A 102 1.03 -6.46 8.82
CA SER A 102 1.99 -7.09 7.92
C SER A 102 1.95 -6.47 6.52
N VAL A 103 3.13 -6.22 5.96
CA VAL A 103 3.29 -5.84 4.56
C VAL A 103 3.14 -7.12 3.72
N SER A 104 2.27 -7.09 2.72
CA SER A 104 1.97 -8.26 1.89
C SER A 104 1.37 -7.85 0.56
N PHE A 105 1.71 -8.58 -0.51
CA PHE A 105 1.04 -8.45 -1.81
C PHE A 105 -0.43 -8.89 -1.77
N LYS A 106 -0.88 -9.62 -0.75
CA LYS A 106 -2.29 -10.03 -0.58
C LYS A 106 -3.17 -8.92 -0.01
N SER A 107 -2.57 -7.90 0.62
CA SER A 107 -3.31 -6.81 1.26
C SER A 107 -2.41 -5.57 1.37
N LEU A 108 -2.36 -4.79 0.30
CA LEU A 108 -1.49 -3.63 0.19
C LEU A 108 -2.29 -2.38 -0.19
N ASN A 109 -2.00 -1.26 0.47
CA ASN A 109 -2.45 0.05 0.04
C ASN A 109 -1.34 0.71 -0.80
N PHE A 110 -1.35 0.46 -2.11
CA PHE A 110 -0.28 0.92 -3.01
C PHE A 110 -0.69 2.09 -3.92
N ARG A 111 -1.97 2.40 -3.99
CA ARG A 111 -2.51 3.49 -4.82
C ARG A 111 -3.66 4.17 -4.10
N GLU A 112 -4.00 5.38 -4.55
CA GLU A 112 -5.23 6.03 -4.12
C GLU A 112 -6.43 5.25 -4.62
N ASN A 113 -7.52 5.27 -3.85
CA ASN A 113 -8.75 4.59 -4.25
C ASN A 113 -9.31 5.28 -5.51
N PRO A 114 -9.44 4.55 -6.64
CA PRO A 114 -9.96 5.14 -7.87
C PRO A 114 -11.46 5.47 -7.77
N ASN A 115 -12.17 4.84 -6.83
CA ASN A 115 -13.59 5.10 -6.61
C ASN A 115 -13.75 6.29 -5.66
N THR A 116 -14.43 7.33 -6.14
CA THR A 116 -14.80 8.50 -5.34
C THR A 116 -16.28 8.54 -4.98
N ILE A 117 -17.08 7.71 -5.64
CA ILE A 117 -18.54 7.66 -5.50
C ILE A 117 -18.97 6.19 -5.43
N PHE A 118 -19.92 5.91 -4.55
CA PHE A 118 -20.66 4.67 -4.45
C PHE A 118 -22.13 5.01 -4.55
N THR A 119 -22.84 4.34 -5.46
CA THR A 119 -24.29 4.43 -5.58
C THR A 119 -24.89 3.03 -5.60
N LYS A 120 -26.02 2.85 -4.91
CA LYS A 120 -26.78 1.60 -4.95
C LYS A 120 -28.25 1.90 -4.81
N THR A 121 -29.09 1.13 -5.49
CA THR A 121 -30.54 1.13 -5.27
C THR A 121 -30.91 -0.21 -4.67
N HIS A 122 -31.68 -0.20 -3.58
CA HIS A 122 -32.19 -1.41 -2.96
C HIS A 122 -33.61 -1.19 -2.45
N ARG A 123 -34.56 -1.96 -2.99
CA ARG A 123 -36.00 -1.78 -2.78
C ARG A 123 -36.39 -0.34 -3.09
N ASN A 124 -36.87 0.37 -2.07
CA ASN A 124 -37.44 1.70 -2.16
C ASN A 124 -36.46 2.80 -1.70
N HIS A 125 -35.16 2.52 -1.75
CA HIS A 125 -34.12 3.42 -1.28
C HIS A 125 -32.99 3.54 -2.29
N GLN A 126 -32.48 4.76 -2.47
CA GLN A 126 -31.24 5.05 -3.18
C GLN A 126 -30.19 5.49 -2.17
N PHE A 127 -29.01 4.89 -2.27
CA PHE A 127 -27.87 5.09 -1.39
C PHE A 127 -26.77 5.76 -2.20
N LYS A 128 -26.18 6.83 -1.66
CA LYS A 128 -25.04 7.51 -2.25
C LYS A 128 -24.01 7.80 -1.17
N VAL A 129 -22.76 7.41 -1.41
CA VAL A 129 -21.59 7.88 -0.66
C VAL A 129 -20.67 8.53 -1.68
N GLU A 130 -20.15 9.72 -1.38
CA GLU A 130 -19.23 10.40 -2.28
C GLU A 130 -18.18 11.21 -1.52
N PHE A 131 -16.98 11.28 -2.09
CA PHE A 131 -16.03 12.34 -1.78
C PHE A 131 -16.39 13.57 -2.62
N ILE A 132 -16.77 14.63 -1.94
CA ILE A 132 -16.98 15.94 -2.55
C ILE A 132 -15.66 16.69 -2.53
N THR A 133 -15.39 17.37 -3.64
CA THR A 133 -14.22 18.22 -3.78
C THR A 133 -14.19 19.24 -2.66
N PRO A 134 -13.03 19.43 -2.03
CA PRO A 134 -12.90 20.21 -0.83
C PRO A 134 -12.59 21.66 -1.17
N ILE A 135 -13.13 22.59 -0.40
CA ILE A 135 -12.64 23.97 -0.39
C ILE A 135 -11.53 24.03 0.68
N PRO A 136 -10.31 24.53 0.35
CA PRO A 136 -9.23 24.67 1.33
C PRO A 136 -9.69 25.36 2.62
N PRO A 137 -9.19 24.96 3.81
CA PRO A 137 -8.01 24.13 4.08
C PRO A 137 -8.29 22.63 4.30
N GLN A 138 -9.54 22.18 4.24
CA GLN A 138 -9.89 20.77 4.46
C GLN A 138 -9.96 20.07 3.12
N ASN A 139 -9.20 18.99 2.93
CA ASN A 139 -8.89 18.42 1.62
C ASN A 139 -9.79 17.28 1.13
N TYR A 140 -10.88 16.88 1.83
CA TYR A 140 -12.00 16.04 1.32
C TYR A 140 -13.23 16.23 2.22
N ARG A 141 -14.45 16.27 1.67
CA ARG A 141 -15.69 16.10 2.45
C ARG A 141 -16.36 14.81 2.02
N ILE A 142 -16.64 13.91 2.96
CA ILE A 142 -17.49 12.76 2.68
C ILE A 142 -18.94 13.19 2.83
N LYS A 143 -19.76 12.90 1.84
CA LYS A 143 -21.21 13.06 1.89
C LYS A 143 -21.88 11.70 1.72
N ILE A 144 -22.89 11.47 2.53
CA ILE A 144 -23.69 10.26 2.51
C ILE A 144 -25.15 10.68 2.47
N ASP A 145 -25.84 10.28 1.41
CA ASP A 145 -27.26 10.51 1.25
C ASP A 145 -27.98 9.17 1.11
N VAL A 146 -29.06 9.00 1.86
CA VAL A 146 -30.05 7.94 1.60
C VAL A 146 -31.39 8.60 1.39
N ILE A 147 -31.99 8.36 0.23
CA ILE A 147 -33.31 8.86 -0.12
C ILE A 147 -34.28 7.69 -0.29
N ASN A 148 -35.52 7.88 0.14
CA ASN A 148 -36.60 6.92 -0.10
C ASN A 148 -37.31 7.18 -1.45
N ASN A 149 -38.29 6.35 -1.80
CA ASN A 149 -39.06 6.49 -3.04
C ASN A 149 -39.82 7.81 -3.21
N ASN A 150 -40.08 8.53 -2.12
CA ASN A 150 -40.74 9.84 -2.16
C ASN A 150 -39.71 10.98 -2.30
N ASN A 151 -38.45 10.67 -2.61
CA ASN A 151 -37.32 11.60 -2.62
C ASN A 151 -37.07 12.29 -1.27
N ILE A 152 -37.54 11.72 -0.17
CA ILE A 152 -37.28 12.23 1.18
C ILE A 152 -35.93 11.67 1.64
N SER A 153 -35.05 12.57 2.08
CA SER A 153 -33.78 12.18 2.72
C SER A 153 -34.06 11.58 4.09
N ILE A 154 -33.59 10.35 4.30
CA ILE A 154 -33.65 9.63 5.57
C ILE A 154 -32.27 9.49 6.24
N LEU A 155 -31.21 9.88 5.53
CA LEU A 155 -29.87 10.09 6.05
C LEU A 155 -29.21 11.17 5.19
N ALA A 156 -28.69 12.21 5.84
CA ALA A 156 -27.90 13.26 5.22
C ALA A 156 -26.66 13.54 6.08
N TYR A 157 -25.61 12.74 5.90
CA TYR A 157 -24.39 12.87 6.67
C TYR A 157 -23.30 13.57 5.86
N GLN A 158 -22.60 14.50 6.51
CA GLN A 158 -21.42 15.16 5.96
C GLN A 158 -20.31 15.24 6.99
N TYR A 159 -19.08 14.95 6.56
CA TYR A 159 -17.92 15.11 7.44
C TYR A 159 -16.65 15.45 6.68
N THR A 160 -15.71 16.10 7.35
CA THR A 160 -14.46 16.62 6.74
C THR A 160 -13.35 15.57 6.65
N LYS A 161 -13.58 14.37 7.19
CA LYS A 161 -12.61 13.28 7.22
C LYS A 161 -13.30 11.95 6.98
N TYR A 162 -12.59 11.02 6.35
CA TYR A 162 -13.01 9.63 6.33
C TYR A 162 -12.82 9.01 7.72
N ASN A 163 -13.91 8.87 8.48
CA ASN A 163 -13.89 8.33 9.85
C ASN A 163 -15.10 7.41 10.08
N LEU A 164 -14.82 6.11 10.14
CA LEU A 164 -15.84 5.08 10.34
C LEU A 164 -16.52 5.20 11.71
N ILE A 165 -15.76 5.47 12.77
CA ILE A 165 -16.28 5.55 14.14
C ILE A 165 -17.25 6.73 14.27
N HIS A 166 -16.88 7.87 13.70
CA HIS A 166 -17.74 9.05 13.67
C HIS A 166 -19.02 8.80 12.86
N PHE A 167 -18.90 8.14 11.70
CA PHE A 167 -20.05 7.82 10.87
C PHE A 167 -21.04 6.87 11.55
N VAL A 168 -20.57 5.77 12.16
CA VAL A 168 -21.49 4.82 12.83
C VAL A 168 -22.10 5.36 14.13
N ALA A 169 -21.55 6.44 14.67
CA ALA A 169 -22.09 7.17 15.82
C ALA A 169 -23.19 8.18 15.43
N ASP A 170 -23.43 8.40 14.13
CA ASP A 170 -24.46 9.32 13.64
C ASP A 170 -25.87 8.81 13.95
N ASN A 171 -26.73 9.68 14.48
CA ASN A 171 -28.08 9.32 14.91
C ASN A 171 -28.96 8.87 13.73
N ASP A 172 -28.88 9.55 12.59
CA ASP A 172 -29.69 9.21 11.41
C ASP A 172 -29.26 7.85 10.85
N TYR A 173 -27.96 7.56 10.85
CA TYR A 173 -27.44 6.22 10.52
C TYR A 173 -27.97 5.15 11.48
N GLN A 174 -27.94 5.41 12.80
CA GLN A 174 -28.44 4.46 13.81
C GLN A 174 -29.94 4.18 13.68
N ASN A 175 -30.72 5.15 13.20
CA ASN A 175 -32.16 5.02 12.97
C ASN A 175 -32.50 4.24 11.67
N LEU A 176 -31.53 3.97 10.79
CA LEU A 176 -31.75 3.14 9.61
C LEU A 176 -32.00 1.67 10.00
N SER A 177 -32.72 0.95 9.14
CA SER A 177 -32.82 -0.51 9.28
C SER A 177 -31.46 -1.19 9.13
N GLU A 178 -31.25 -2.34 9.77
CA GLU A 178 -29.99 -3.10 9.70
C GLU A 178 -29.51 -3.37 8.26
N THR A 179 -30.46 -3.62 7.34
CA THR A 179 -30.14 -3.83 5.93
C THR A 179 -29.59 -2.56 5.28
N ASN A 180 -30.22 -1.41 5.55
CA ASN A 180 -29.80 -0.11 5.02
C ASN A 180 -28.46 0.32 5.62
N GLN A 181 -28.27 0.10 6.93
CA GLN A 181 -26.99 0.30 7.62
C GLN A 181 -25.87 -0.51 6.95
N LYS A 182 -26.09 -1.81 6.72
CA LYS A 182 -25.10 -2.67 6.07
C LYS A 182 -24.75 -2.18 4.66
N ILE A 183 -25.74 -1.82 3.85
CA ILE A 183 -25.52 -1.32 2.49
C ILE A 183 -24.63 -0.08 2.49
N ILE A 184 -24.94 0.90 3.34
CA ILE A 184 -24.19 2.15 3.35
C ILE A 184 -22.81 1.99 3.99
N LEU A 185 -22.69 1.11 5.00
CA LEU A 185 -21.42 0.74 5.62
C LEU A 185 -20.47 0.06 4.62
N ASP A 186 -21.00 -0.84 3.79
CA ASP A 186 -20.24 -1.48 2.72
C ASP A 186 -19.82 -0.46 1.65
N GLY A 187 -20.72 0.46 1.28
CA GLY A 187 -20.41 1.57 0.37
C GLY A 187 -19.30 2.49 0.91
N PHE A 188 -19.41 2.88 2.18
CA PHE A 188 -18.42 3.68 2.89
C PHE A 188 -17.05 3.00 2.89
N LYS A 189 -16.98 1.72 3.29
CA LYS A 189 -15.74 0.92 3.30
C LYS A 189 -15.12 0.78 1.90
N THR A 190 -15.95 0.63 0.87
CA THR A 190 -15.50 0.54 -0.53
C THR A 190 -14.79 1.82 -0.99
N LEU A 191 -15.20 2.97 -0.45
CA LEU A 191 -14.57 4.27 -0.71
C LEU A 191 -13.44 4.61 0.28
N SER A 192 -12.91 3.65 1.04
CA SER A 192 -11.75 3.93 1.91
C SER A 192 -10.61 4.58 1.12
N PRO A 193 -10.08 5.76 1.52
CA PRO A 193 -8.95 6.39 0.83
C PRO A 193 -7.68 5.54 0.85
N ARG A 194 -7.59 4.64 1.84
CA ARG A 194 -6.49 3.68 2.02
C ARG A 194 -7.01 2.27 1.78
N LEU A 195 -7.54 2.04 0.58
CA LEU A 195 -8.06 0.74 0.18
C LEU A 195 -6.90 -0.26 0.13
N LYS A 196 -7.05 -1.39 0.81
CA LYS A 196 -6.11 -2.50 0.68
C LYS A 196 -6.59 -3.42 -0.43
N GLU A 197 -5.72 -3.69 -1.38
CA GLU A 197 -6.00 -4.55 -2.52
C GLU A 197 -5.05 -5.75 -2.53
N SER A 198 -5.51 -6.86 -3.12
CA SER A 198 -4.68 -8.04 -3.37
C SER A 198 -4.14 -7.99 -4.79
N LEU A 199 -2.82 -8.12 -4.91
CA LEU A 199 -2.11 -8.31 -6.17
C LEU A 199 -2.01 -9.82 -6.50
N ILE A 200 -2.49 -10.69 -5.60
CA ILE A 200 -2.60 -12.13 -5.84
C ILE A 200 -3.99 -12.43 -6.41
N VAL A 201 -4.01 -13.01 -7.61
CA VAL A 201 -5.22 -13.41 -8.32
C VAL A 201 -5.60 -14.86 -8.00
N GLN A 202 -6.89 -15.17 -8.09
CA GLN A 202 -7.39 -16.53 -7.85
C GLN A 202 -7.27 -17.45 -9.06
N LYS A 203 -7.28 -16.89 -10.28
CA LYS A 203 -7.31 -17.66 -11.53
C LYS A 203 -5.97 -17.53 -12.26
N ARG A 204 -5.39 -18.67 -12.63
CA ARG A 204 -4.11 -18.76 -13.36
C ARG A 204 -4.11 -18.09 -14.73
N ASN A 205 -5.27 -17.98 -15.38
CA ASN A 205 -5.36 -17.28 -16.68
C ASN A 205 -5.24 -15.75 -16.55
N LYS A 206 -5.43 -15.20 -15.34
CA LYS A 206 -5.23 -13.78 -15.03
C LYS A 206 -3.89 -13.52 -14.31
N SER A 207 -3.08 -14.57 -14.13
CA SER A 207 -1.80 -14.45 -13.44
C SER A 207 -0.69 -14.11 -14.42
N PHE A 208 0.26 -13.32 -13.96
CA PHE A 208 1.42 -12.90 -14.72
C PHE A 208 2.25 -14.09 -15.21
N LYS A 209 2.20 -14.37 -16.50
CA LYS A 209 2.68 -15.64 -17.09
C LYS A 209 4.18 -15.90 -16.88
N LYS A 210 4.98 -14.84 -16.71
CA LYS A 210 6.43 -14.93 -16.51
C LYS A 210 6.85 -15.36 -15.12
N ILE A 211 5.91 -15.42 -14.17
CA ILE A 211 6.11 -15.92 -12.81
C ILE A 211 5.09 -17.03 -12.56
N LYS A 212 5.53 -18.26 -12.33
CA LYS A 212 4.64 -19.43 -12.24
C LYS A 212 4.41 -19.87 -10.80
N GLU A 213 5.32 -19.51 -9.90
CA GLU A 213 5.37 -19.90 -8.50
C GLU A 213 4.31 -19.19 -7.66
N ILE A 214 3.93 -17.96 -8.06
CA ILE A 214 2.95 -17.12 -7.39
C ILE A 214 1.98 -16.53 -8.40
N LEU A 215 0.69 -16.49 -8.05
CA LEU A 215 -0.37 -15.97 -8.92
C LEU A 215 -0.46 -14.45 -8.82
N LEU A 216 0.60 -13.72 -9.17
CA LEU A 216 0.57 -12.26 -9.24
C LEU A 216 -0.34 -11.79 -10.39
N THR A 217 -0.98 -10.63 -10.25
CA THR A 217 -1.77 -10.00 -11.33
C THR A 217 -0.92 -9.73 -12.56
N GLU A 218 -1.49 -9.89 -13.75
CA GLU A 218 -0.82 -9.55 -15.02
C GLU A 218 -0.67 -8.04 -15.27
N ASN A 219 -1.29 -7.19 -14.45
CA ASN A 219 -1.18 -5.73 -14.56
C ASN A 219 0.18 -5.26 -14.00
N THR A 220 1.14 -5.04 -14.90
CA THR A 220 2.51 -4.64 -14.57
C THR A 220 2.61 -3.23 -14.01
N ASP A 221 1.69 -2.33 -14.38
CA ASP A 221 1.57 -1.01 -13.76
C ASP A 221 1.26 -1.12 -12.26
N HIS A 222 0.24 -1.89 -11.88
CA HIS A 222 -0.11 -2.12 -10.48
C HIS A 222 1.00 -2.86 -9.72
N LEU A 223 1.65 -3.84 -10.35
CA LEU A 223 2.81 -4.52 -9.75
C LEU A 223 3.95 -3.53 -9.48
N SER A 224 4.24 -2.63 -10.42
CA SER A 224 5.30 -1.63 -10.23
C SER A 224 5.01 -0.72 -9.03
N GLN A 225 3.78 -0.24 -8.91
CA GLN A 225 3.34 0.60 -7.79
C GLN A 225 3.40 -0.16 -6.46
N ALA A 226 2.99 -1.43 -6.45
CA ALA A 226 3.07 -2.29 -5.27
C ALA A 226 4.51 -2.56 -4.84
N ILE A 227 5.42 -2.83 -5.78
CA ILE A 227 6.85 -3.05 -5.51
C ILE A 227 7.47 -1.80 -4.87
N ILE A 228 7.23 -0.62 -5.44
CA ILE A 228 7.71 0.66 -4.88
C ILE A 228 7.20 0.83 -3.44
N GLU A 229 5.90 0.62 -3.21
CA GLU A 229 5.29 0.78 -1.89
C GLU A 229 5.85 -0.23 -0.87
N ILE A 230 6.08 -1.49 -1.26
CA ILE A 230 6.66 -2.50 -0.39
C ILE A 230 8.10 -2.15 -0.02
N LEU A 231 8.95 -1.80 -0.99
CA LEU A 231 10.33 -1.42 -0.73
C LEU A 231 10.40 -0.22 0.22
N TYR A 232 9.53 0.78 0.02
CA TYR A 232 9.43 1.92 0.94
C TYR A 232 8.97 1.51 2.35
N ASN A 233 7.93 0.66 2.45
CA ASN A 233 7.46 0.20 3.76
C ASN A 233 8.53 -0.60 4.50
N LEU A 234 9.29 -1.46 3.81
CA LEU A 234 10.44 -2.16 4.40
C LEU A 234 11.52 -1.20 4.88
N ARG A 235 11.81 -0.13 4.11
CA ARG A 235 12.71 0.94 4.56
C ARG A 235 12.21 1.58 5.85
N CYS A 236 10.92 1.97 5.92
CA CYS A 236 10.35 2.58 7.12
C CYS A 236 10.41 1.64 8.32
N ILE A 237 9.99 0.38 8.15
CA ILE A 237 10.02 -0.64 9.20
C ILE A 237 11.43 -0.81 9.76
N LEU A 238 12.44 -0.84 8.89
CA LEU A 238 13.85 -0.96 9.30
C LEU A 238 14.34 0.28 10.04
N PHE A 239 14.14 1.47 9.47
CA PHE A 239 14.62 2.72 10.06
C PHE A 239 13.94 3.07 11.39
N HIS A 240 12.66 2.74 11.53
CA HIS A 240 11.92 2.98 12.78
C HIS A 240 12.12 1.85 13.81
N GLY A 241 12.87 0.79 13.48
CA GLY A 241 13.12 -0.33 14.39
C GLY A 241 11.87 -1.15 14.75
N GLU A 242 10.84 -1.10 13.92
CA GLU A 242 9.54 -1.75 14.17
C GLU A 242 9.60 -3.27 14.02
N ILE A 243 10.58 -3.78 13.26
CA ILE A 243 10.81 -5.21 13.07
C ILE A 243 11.63 -5.78 14.23
N ASN A 244 11.22 -6.95 14.73
CA ASN A 244 12.05 -7.72 15.67
C ASN A 244 13.31 -8.21 14.93
N PRO A 245 14.51 -7.78 15.34
CA PRO A 245 15.73 -8.04 14.59
C PRO A 245 16.24 -9.43 14.96
N ASN A 246 15.80 -10.42 14.20
CA ASN A 246 16.27 -11.80 14.29
C ASN A 246 16.59 -12.31 12.88
N LYS A 247 17.32 -13.44 12.78
CA LYS A 247 17.80 -13.97 11.50
C LYS A 247 16.67 -14.14 10.49
N ASP A 248 15.52 -14.66 10.94
CA ASP A 248 14.42 -15.01 10.06
C ASP A 248 13.71 -13.76 9.51
N ASN A 249 13.44 -12.79 10.37
CA ASN A 249 12.84 -11.52 9.98
C ASN A 249 13.75 -10.70 9.07
N LEU A 250 15.07 -10.74 9.26
CA LEU A 250 16.01 -9.98 8.45
C LEU A 250 16.29 -10.60 7.07
N LYS A 251 15.95 -11.88 6.85
CA LYS A 251 16.07 -12.54 5.53
C LYS A 251 15.27 -11.83 4.43
N ILE A 252 14.18 -11.15 4.80
CA ILE A 252 13.38 -10.37 3.86
C ILE A 252 14.17 -9.29 3.12
N TYR A 253 15.21 -8.73 3.75
CA TYR A 253 16.00 -7.66 3.16
C TYR A 253 16.96 -8.14 2.08
N LYS A 254 17.27 -9.44 1.99
CA LYS A 254 18.12 -9.98 0.93
C LYS A 254 17.50 -9.81 -0.46
N PRO A 255 16.29 -10.35 -0.76
CA PRO A 255 15.66 -10.11 -2.05
C PRO A 255 15.31 -8.63 -2.27
N ALA A 256 14.89 -7.90 -1.23
CA ALA A 256 14.62 -6.46 -1.34
C ALA A 256 15.86 -5.65 -1.75
N PHE A 257 17.03 -5.97 -1.19
CA PHE A 257 18.32 -5.38 -1.55
C PHE A 257 18.67 -5.62 -3.01
N TYR A 258 18.61 -6.87 -3.48
CA TYR A 258 18.98 -7.18 -4.85
C TYR A 258 18.05 -6.53 -5.87
N MET A 259 16.74 -6.51 -5.59
CA MET A 259 15.78 -5.77 -6.41
C MET A 259 16.13 -4.28 -6.45
N LEU A 260 16.28 -3.63 -5.29
CA LEU A 260 16.58 -2.20 -5.21
C LEU A 260 17.90 -1.86 -5.92
N ARG A 261 18.93 -2.70 -5.79
CA ARG A 261 20.23 -2.51 -6.44
C ARG A 261 20.11 -2.54 -7.97
N LEU A 262 19.33 -3.45 -8.55
CA LEU A 262 19.09 -3.47 -10.00
C LEU A 262 18.38 -2.21 -10.48
N LEU A 263 17.43 -1.70 -9.69
CA LEU A 263 16.68 -0.50 -10.05
C LEU A 263 17.55 0.75 -9.99
N ILE A 264 18.39 0.89 -8.96
CA ILE A 264 19.27 2.06 -8.81
C ILE A 264 20.34 2.12 -9.90
N LYS A 265 20.84 0.98 -10.39
CA LYS A 265 21.79 0.95 -11.51
C LYS A 265 21.27 1.67 -12.76
N SER A 266 19.95 1.74 -12.95
CA SER A 266 19.32 2.43 -14.08
C SER A 266 19.14 3.94 -13.90
N LEU A 267 19.47 4.47 -12.72
CA LEU A 267 19.31 5.90 -12.39
C LEU A 267 20.59 6.72 -12.65
N ASN A 268 21.67 6.05 -13.07
CA ASN A 268 22.94 6.65 -13.45
C ASN A 268 23.07 6.71 -14.97
#